data_AF-A0A9P6UFY0-F1
#
_entry.id   AF-A0A9P6UFY0-F1
#
_cell.length_a   1.000
_cell.length_b   1.000
_cell.length_c   1.000
_cell.angle_alpha   90.00
_cell.angle_beta   90.00
_cell.angle_gamma   90.00
#
_symmetry.space_group_name_H-M   'P 1'
#
loop_
_entity.id
_entity.type
_entity.pdbx_description
1 polymer ?
#
loop_
_entity_poly.entity_id
_entity_poly.type
_entity_poly.pdbx_seq_one_letter_code
_entity_poly.pdbx_strand_id
1 'polypeptide(L)' 'MAPTVIAAGSSVAFDRLGYWSPSTSSVDWCESNYVVSFYIAEFWNTISNAACFAAAAAAYHFFPGPKETRF' A
#
# COMPACT_ATOMS: atom_id res chain seq x y z
N MET A 1 -31.13 13.26 10.04
CA MET A 1 -30.69 13.28 8.64
C MET A 1 -29.27 12.71 8.63
N ALA A 2 -29.12 11.39 8.49
CA ALA A 2 -27.81 10.75 8.43
C ALA A 2 -27.26 10.95 7.00
N PRO A 3 -25.98 11.30 6.82
CA PRO A 3 -25.44 11.46 5.48
C PRO A 3 -25.36 10.07 4.84
N THR A 4 -26.08 9.92 3.73
CA THR A 4 -25.91 8.82 2.79
C THR A 4 -24.51 8.93 2.20
N VAL A 5 -23.53 8.24 2.80
CA VAL A 5 -22.21 8.08 2.17
C VAL A 5 -22.40 7.11 1.02
N ILE A 6 -22.11 7.62 -0.18
CA ILE A 6 -22.23 6.96 -1.47
C ILE A 6 -21.35 5.70 -1.45
N ALA A 7 -22.00 4.54 -1.49
CA ALA A 7 -21.37 3.27 -1.77
C ALA A 7 -20.94 3.26 -3.24
N ALA A 8 -19.63 3.42 -3.48
CA ALA A 8 -19.01 3.15 -4.75
C ALA A 8 -17.98 2.04 -4.56
N GLY A 9 -18.27 0.86 -5.11
CA GLY A 9 -17.30 -0.24 -5.22
C GLY A 9 -17.23 -1.15 -4.00
N SER A 10 -17.09 -2.44 -4.27
CA SER A 10 -17.28 -3.57 -3.36
C SER A 10 -16.01 -3.92 -2.57
N SER A 11 -15.88 -3.45 -1.32
CA SER A 11 -14.94 -3.99 -0.30
C SER A 11 -15.36 -3.76 1.17
N VAL A 12 -16.47 -3.06 1.43
CA VAL A 12 -16.97 -2.68 2.78
C VAL A 12 -17.26 -3.82 3.76
N ALA A 13 -17.32 -5.09 3.36
CA ALA A 13 -17.63 -6.18 4.28
C ALA A 13 -16.49 -6.47 5.28
N PHE A 14 -15.23 -6.20 4.91
CA PHE A 14 -14.05 -6.52 5.73
C PHE A 14 -13.10 -5.33 5.96
N ASP A 15 -13.32 -4.23 5.23
CA ASP A 15 -12.52 -3.01 5.37
C ASP A 15 -12.88 -2.19 6.61
N ARG A 16 -11.86 -1.61 7.24
CA ARG A 16 -12.03 -0.67 8.35
C ARG A 16 -11.88 0.76 7.87
N LEU A 17 -12.55 1.69 8.56
CA LEU A 17 -12.30 3.12 8.36
C LEU A 17 -10.89 3.45 8.86
N GLY A 18 -10.04 3.88 7.94
CA GLY A 18 -8.68 4.33 8.19
C GLY A 18 -8.56 5.84 8.15
N TYR A 19 -7.36 6.32 8.48
CA TYR A 19 -7.05 7.75 8.50
C TYR A 19 -7.29 8.42 7.14
N TRP A 20 -7.00 7.72 6.04
CA TRP A 20 -7.11 8.25 4.67
C TRP A 20 -8.42 7.86 3.95
N SER A 21 -9.43 7.37 4.68
CA SER A 21 -10.71 7.01 4.08
C SER A 21 -11.52 8.24 3.61
N PRO A 22 -12.34 8.11 2.54
CA PRO A 22 -12.56 6.93 1.71
C PRO A 22 -11.45 6.71 0.66
N SER A 23 -11.24 5.45 0.25
CA SER A 23 -10.32 5.12 -0.84
C SER A 23 -10.84 5.67 -2.18
N THR A 24 -9.95 6.29 -2.96
CA THR A 24 -10.26 6.86 -4.28
C THR A 24 -9.65 6.08 -5.44
N SER A 25 -8.99 4.95 -5.13
CA SER A 25 -8.42 4.06 -6.15
C SER A 25 -9.52 3.41 -6.99
N SER A 26 -9.25 3.21 -8.29
CA SER A 26 -10.14 2.47 -9.19
C SER A 26 -10.09 0.96 -8.97
N VAL A 27 -9.04 0.47 -8.32
CA VAL A 27 -8.80 -0.95 -8.04
C VAL A 27 -8.43 -1.11 -6.57
N ASP A 28 -9.06 -2.09 -5.93
CA ASP A 28 -8.82 -2.53 -4.56
C ASP A 28 -8.44 -4.02 -4.63
N TRP A 29 -7.34 -4.42 -3.99
CA TRP A 29 -6.88 -5.81 -4.07
C TRP A 29 -7.65 -6.71 -3.09
N CYS A 30 -7.34 -8.01 -3.09
CA CYS A 30 -8.03 -8.95 -2.21
C CYS A 30 -7.71 -8.76 -0.71
N GLU A 31 -6.71 -7.96 -0.36
CA GLU A 31 -6.37 -7.67 1.04
C GLU A 31 -7.24 -6.53 1.57
N SER A 32 -7.83 -6.73 2.75
CA SER A 32 -8.70 -5.71 3.35
C SER A 32 -7.94 -4.47 3.84
N ASN A 33 -8.55 -3.31 3.63
CA ASN A 33 -8.01 -2.02 4.01
C ASN A 33 -8.06 -1.79 5.53
N TYR A 34 -6.95 -1.30 6.08
CA TYR A 34 -6.80 -0.84 7.47
C TYR A 34 -7.09 -1.89 8.57
N VAL A 35 -6.99 -3.20 8.26
CA VAL A 35 -7.23 -4.26 9.26
C VAL A 35 -6.13 -4.31 10.32
N VAL A 36 -4.87 -4.15 9.91
CA VAL A 36 -3.69 -4.25 10.79
C VAL A 36 -3.27 -2.89 11.36
N SER A 37 -3.39 -1.81 10.57
CA SER A 37 -2.97 -0.46 10.95
C SER A 37 -4.02 0.56 10.53
N PHE A 38 -4.29 1.55 11.39
CA PHE A 38 -5.20 2.66 11.09
C PHE A 38 -4.65 3.61 10.01
N TYR A 39 -3.34 3.61 9.79
CA TYR A 39 -2.68 4.54 8.87
C TYR A 39 -2.33 3.92 7.51
N ILE A 40 -2.20 2.59 7.44
CA ILE A 40 -1.73 1.88 6.25
C ILE A 40 -2.83 0.92 5.79
N ALA A 41 -3.35 1.19 4.60
CA ALA A 41 -4.21 0.29 3.83
C ALA A 41 -3.39 -0.91 3.31
N GLU A 42 -4.03 -2.08 3.13
CA GLU A 42 -3.39 -3.31 2.62
C GLU A 42 -1.99 -3.54 3.22
N PHE A 43 -1.94 -3.84 4.52
CA PHE A 43 -0.70 -3.80 5.29
C PHE A 43 0.38 -4.75 4.76
N TRP A 44 0.00 -5.97 4.37
CA TRP A 44 0.93 -6.99 3.90
C TRP A 44 1.43 -6.69 2.48
N ASN A 45 0.57 -6.18 1.59
CA ASN A 45 0.99 -5.66 0.28
C ASN A 45 1.97 -4.49 0.42
N THR A 46 1.73 -3.58 1.36
CA THR A 46 2.60 -2.42 1.58
C THR A 46 3.98 -2.84 2.12
N ILE A 47 4.02 -3.66 3.17
CA ILE A 47 5.27 -3.99 3.85
C ILE A 47 6.16 -4.93 3.02
N SER A 48 5.58 -5.82 2.22
CA SER A 48 6.33 -6.69 1.31
C SER A 48 7.05 -5.88 0.23
N ASN A 49 6.38 -4.88 -0.37
CA ASN A 49 7.02 -3.95 -1.30
C ASN A 49 8.12 -3.12 -0.63
N ALA A 50 7.88 -2.64 0.59
CA ALA A 50 8.89 -1.90 1.35
C ALA A 50 10.15 -2.76 1.62
N ALA A 51 9.97 -4.06 1.91
CA ALA A 51 11.09 -4.99 2.07
C ALA A 51 11.90 -5.16 0.78
N CYS A 52 11.25 -5.22 -0.39
CA CYS A 52 11.93 -5.26 -1.68
C CYS A 52 12.79 -4.00 -1.91
N PHE A 53 12.25 -2.81 -1.62
CA PHE A 53 13.03 -1.57 -1.73
C PHE A 53 14.20 -1.51 -0.73
N ALA A 54 13.99 -1.99 0.50
CA ALA A 54 15.05 -2.06 1.49
C ALA A 54 16.18 -3.01 1.04
N ALA A 55 15.84 -4.17 0.47
CA ALA A 55 16.82 -5.10 -0.09
C ALA A 55 17.59 -4.48 -1.27
N ALA A 56 16.90 -3.77 -2.17
CA ALA A 56 17.54 -3.07 -3.29
C ALA A 56 18.49 -1.96 -2.81
N ALA A 57 18.07 -1.17 -1.82
CA ALA A 57 18.91 -0.14 -1.21
C ALA A 57 20.14 -0.76 -0.52
N ALA A 58 19.94 -1.83 0.26
CA ALA A 58 21.03 -2.57 0.89
C ALA A 58 22.01 -3.08 -0.17
N ALA A 59 21.52 -3.69 -1.25
CA ALA A 59 22.37 -4.17 -2.34
C ALA A 59 23.18 -3.03 -2.98
N TYR A 60 22.55 -1.88 -3.26
CA TYR A 60 23.23 -0.70 -3.80
C TYR A 60 24.34 -0.17 -2.87
N HIS A 61 24.12 -0.24 -1.54
CA HIS A 61 25.08 0.26 -0.56
C HIS A 61 26.22 -0.74 -0.25
N PHE A 62 25.92 -2.04 -0.14
CA PHE A 62 26.88 -3.07 0.24
C PHE A 62 27.61 -3.69 -0.94
N PHE A 63 26.99 -3.72 -2.13
CA PHE A 63 27.55 -4.26 -3.35
C PHE A 63 27.62 -3.18 -4.44
N PRO A 64 28.52 -2.19 -4.31
CA PRO A 64 28.74 -1.22 -5.37
C PRO A 64 29.33 -1.94 -6.59
N GLY A 65 28.46 -2.32 -7.54
CA GLY A 65 28.90 -2.77 -8.86
C GLY A 65 29.54 -1.61 -9.64
N PRO A 66 30.33 -1.91 -10.69
CA PRO A 66 30.73 -0.89 -11.65
C PRO A 66 29.48 -0.20 -12.18
N LYS A 67 29.36 1.11 -11.94
CA LYS A 67 28.28 1.90 -12.51
C LYS A 67 28.60 2.04 -14.00
N GLU A 68 28.04 1.17 -14.83
CA GLU A 68 28.20 1.24 -16.27
C GLU A 68 27.53 2.54 -16.76
N THR A 69 28.31 3.62 -16.83
CA THR A 69 27.88 4.87 -17.45
C THR A 69 27.76 4.60 -18.94
N ARG A 70 26.58 4.23 -19.41
CA ARG A 70 26.29 4.28 -20.84
C ARG A 70 26.38 5.74 -21.27
N PHE A 71 27.41 6.06 -22.05
CA PHE A 71 27.57 7.31 -22.76
C PHE A 71 26.51 7.44 -23.87
#